data_AF-A0A815D3Z8-F1
#
_entry.id   AF-A0A815D3Z8-F1
#
_cell.length_a   1.000
_cell.length_b   1.000
_cell.length_c   1.000
_cell.angle_alpha   90.00
_cell.angle_beta   90.00
_cell.angle_gamma   90.00
#
_symmetry.space_group_name_H-M   'P 1'
#
loop_
_entity.id
_entity.type
_entity.pdbx_description
1 polymer ?
#
loop_
_entity_poly.entity_id
_entity_poly.type
_entity_poly.pdbx_seq_one_letter_code
_entity_poly.pdbx_strand_id
1 'polypeptide(L)'
;MLSDVRHFLCYEIKRKEKQQAKYLSLNASREVENHNENKVKSVNSRSPFFEIYHQREYECHRSLGLRVWLNDKKNLTRYTCLCPPSFYGDQCQYQNQRVSLTIKFQTLSDSLSTLFAIIISLIDDSEQRIIHSHEQFTYLSIRDCKSKFNFYLLYSTRPKNQTKTYVIHIDIYEKLSLSYRGSLLFPMKFPFLPVHRLALIAVIPSKDDKNPSCSNSQCVHGKCIIYSNQTQNITFCQCNRG
;
A
#
# COMPACT_ATOMS: atom_id res chain seq x y z
N MET A 1 -13.01 12.43 -27.62
CA MET A 1 -14.39 12.65 -27.15
C MET A 1 -14.82 11.78 -25.95
N LEU A 2 -14.44 10.49 -25.84
CA LEU A 2 -14.84 9.63 -24.69
C LEU A 2 -14.21 9.98 -23.33
N SER A 3 -13.04 10.65 -23.32
CA SER A 3 -12.35 11.08 -22.10
C SER A 3 -13.12 12.16 -21.32
N ASP A 4 -13.74 13.11 -22.03
CA ASP A 4 -14.40 14.26 -21.42
C ASP A 4 -15.69 13.87 -20.69
N VAL A 5 -16.45 12.91 -21.25
CA VAL A 5 -17.67 12.39 -20.63
C VAL A 5 -17.37 11.66 -19.31
N ARG A 6 -16.30 10.84 -19.27
CA ARG A 6 -15.88 10.13 -18.06
C ARG A 6 -15.45 11.10 -16.96
N HIS A 7 -14.68 12.13 -17.32
CA HIS A 7 -14.24 13.15 -16.38
C HIS A 7 -15.43 13.97 -15.85
N PHE A 8 -16.38 14.32 -16.72
CA PHE A 8 -17.60 15.03 -16.36
C PHE A 8 -18.47 14.22 -15.38
N LEU A 9 -18.78 12.96 -15.69
CA LEU A 9 -19.59 12.10 -14.82
C LEU A 9 -18.96 11.89 -13.44
N CYS A 10 -17.65 11.64 -13.39
CA CYS A 10 -16.89 11.56 -12.14
C CYS A 10 -16.89 12.89 -11.36
N TYR A 11 -16.94 14.03 -12.05
CA TYR A 11 -16.95 15.34 -11.41
C TYR A 11 -18.29 15.67 -10.76
N GLU A 12 -19.39 15.44 -11.48
CA GLU A 12 -20.75 15.78 -11.02
C GLU A 12 -21.19 14.95 -9.81
N ILE A 13 -20.82 13.65 -9.75
CA ILE A 13 -21.23 12.79 -8.63
C ILE A 13 -20.57 13.22 -7.32
N LYS A 14 -19.27 13.56 -7.35
CA LYS A 14 -18.56 14.03 -6.15
C LYS A 14 -19.00 15.44 -5.70
N ARG A 15 -19.54 16.27 -6.61
CA ARG A 15 -20.10 17.58 -6.25
C ARG A 15 -21.30 17.43 -5.31
N LYS A 16 -22.13 16.40 -5.52
CA LYS A 16 -23.24 16.05 -4.61
C LYS A 16 -22.74 15.55 -3.25
N GLU A 17 -21.69 14.72 -3.21
CA GLU A 17 -21.13 14.22 -1.94
C GLU A 17 -20.40 15.30 -1.12
N LYS A 18 -19.66 16.22 -1.76
CA LYS A 18 -18.96 17.33 -1.07
C LYS A 18 -19.92 18.26 -0.32
N GLN A 19 -21.17 18.37 -0.76
CA GLN A 19 -22.19 19.15 -0.06
C GLN A 19 -22.63 18.51 1.27
N GLN A 20 -22.27 17.24 1.53
CA GLN A 20 -22.61 16.50 2.75
C GLN A 20 -21.43 16.16 3.66
N ALA A 21 -20.20 16.55 3.31
CA ALA A 21 -19.03 16.24 4.14
C ALA A 21 -18.90 17.22 5.32
N LYS A 22 -19.30 16.79 6.53
CA LYS A 22 -18.86 17.43 7.78
C LYS A 22 -17.43 16.97 8.09
N TYR A 23 -16.50 17.91 8.14
CA TYR A 23 -15.12 17.64 8.54
C TYR A 23 -15.05 17.50 10.06
N LEU A 24 -14.40 16.44 10.55
CA LEU A 24 -13.98 16.38 11.94
C LEU A 24 -12.69 17.19 12.07
N SER A 25 -12.75 18.35 12.72
CA SER A 25 -11.55 19.08 13.13
C SER A 25 -11.20 18.71 14.57
N LEU A 26 -9.95 18.31 14.81
CA LEU A 26 -9.39 18.32 16.15
C LEU A 26 -9.01 19.77 16.48
N ASN A 27 -10.00 20.56 16.91
CA ASN A 27 -9.71 21.81 17.59
C ASN A 27 -9.18 21.48 18.98
N ALA A 28 -7.87 21.23 19.08
CA ALA A 28 -7.16 21.35 20.35
C ALA A 28 -6.88 22.84 20.61
N SER A 29 -7.94 23.63 20.78
CA SER A 29 -7.83 24.96 21.36
C SER A 29 -7.94 24.78 22.87
N ARG A 30 -6.79 24.60 23.54
CA ARG A 30 -6.70 24.89 24.97
C ARG A 30 -6.74 26.41 25.09
N GLU A 31 -7.91 26.94 25.43
CA GLU A 31 -8.02 28.27 26.01
C GLU A 31 -7.21 28.26 27.32
N VAL A 32 -6.05 28.92 27.30
CA VAL A 32 -5.35 29.29 28.51
C VAL A 32 -6.00 30.59 28.96
N GLU A 33 -7.05 30.46 29.78
CA GLU A 33 -7.54 31.57 30.58
C GLU A 33 -6.48 31.91 31.64
N ASN A 34 -5.80 33.03 31.41
CA ASN A 34 -4.97 33.66 32.43
C ASN A 34 -5.88 34.37 33.43
N HIS A 35 -6.10 33.75 34.59
CA HIS A 35 -6.51 34.49 35.78
C HIS A 35 -5.46 34.34 36.89
N ASN A 36 -4.89 35.48 37.26
CA ASN A 36 -3.87 35.63 38.29
C ASN A 36 -4.38 35.26 39.69
N GLU A 37 -3.51 34.53 40.39
CA GLU A 37 -3.21 34.53 41.83
C GLU A 37 -4.35 34.63 42.86
N ASN A 38 -4.50 33.55 43.65
CA ASN A 38 -4.45 33.67 45.11
C ASN A 38 -4.00 32.35 45.77
N LYS A 39 -3.04 32.48 46.70
CA LYS A 39 -2.37 31.44 47.51
C LYS A 39 -3.35 30.57 48.32
N VAL A 40 -3.20 29.24 48.25
CA VAL A 40 -3.43 28.33 49.39
C VAL A 40 -2.35 27.22 49.39
N LYS A 41 -1.94 26.83 50.60
CA LYS A 41 -0.70 26.15 50.98
C LYS A 41 -0.65 24.64 50.68
N SER A 42 0.57 24.20 50.34
CA SER A 42 1.25 22.91 50.64
C SER A 42 0.43 21.62 50.80
N VAL A 43 0.67 20.65 49.91
CA VAL A 43 1.00 19.27 50.30
C VAL A 43 2.09 18.75 49.36
N ASN A 44 3.25 18.41 49.94
CA ASN A 44 4.32 17.67 49.29
C ASN A 44 3.83 16.25 48.96
N SER A 45 3.68 15.95 47.67
CA SER A 45 3.85 14.59 47.18
C SER A 45 4.75 14.65 45.95
N ARG A 46 6.06 14.61 46.18
CA ARG A 46 7.02 14.19 45.16
C ARG A 46 6.62 12.76 44.77
N SER A 47 5.83 12.61 43.71
CA SER A 47 5.83 11.37 42.96
C SER A 47 7.28 11.13 42.54
N PRO A 48 7.86 9.93 42.75
CA PRO A 48 9.22 9.70 42.33
C PRO A 48 9.23 9.85 40.81
N PHE A 49 9.83 10.95 40.36
CA PHE A 49 10.45 11.02 39.05
C PHE A 49 11.26 9.74 38.94
N PHE A 50 10.84 8.85 38.04
CA PHE A 50 11.67 7.73 37.62
C PHE A 50 13.00 8.35 37.18
N GLU A 51 14.03 8.17 38.01
CA GLU A 51 15.40 8.45 37.63
C GLU A 51 15.69 7.62 36.39
N ILE A 52 15.66 8.29 35.24
CA ILE A 52 16.16 7.75 33.98
C ILE A 52 17.66 7.65 34.18
N TYR A 53 18.11 6.52 34.74
CA TYR A 53 19.50 6.13 34.69
C TYR A 53 19.93 6.12 33.23
N HIS A 54 20.87 7.00 32.90
CA HIS A 54 21.65 7.02 31.65
C HIS A 54 22.26 5.63 31.39
N GLN A 55 21.50 4.75 30.75
CA GLN A 55 22.02 3.57 30.06
C GLN A 55 22.13 3.96 28.59
N ARG A 56 23.34 3.85 28.02
CA ARG A 56 23.70 4.13 26.62
C ARG A 56 22.47 4.20 25.72
N GLU A 57 22.24 5.36 25.10
CA GLU A 57 21.22 5.62 24.10
C GLU A 57 21.21 4.50 23.04
N TYR A 58 20.47 3.41 23.31
CA TYR A 58 20.10 2.44 22.30
C TYR A 58 18.96 3.08 21.53
N GLU A 59 19.29 4.10 20.75
CA GLU A 59 18.32 4.87 19.99
C GLU A 59 17.72 3.97 18.91
N CYS A 60 16.48 3.57 19.12
CA CYS A 60 15.65 3.01 18.08
C CYS A 60 15.23 4.13 17.13
N HIS A 61 16.06 4.46 16.14
CA HIS A 61 15.93 5.65 15.28
C HIS A 61 14.48 6.07 14.96
N ARG A 62 13.82 5.39 14.03
CA ARG A 62 12.45 5.70 13.58
C ARG A 62 11.43 4.71 14.16
N SER A 63 11.69 4.19 15.36
CA SER A 63 10.95 3.04 15.88
C SER A 63 10.77 3.09 17.40
N LEU A 64 10.06 2.09 17.94
CA LEU A 64 9.80 1.97 19.36
C LEU A 64 10.82 1.03 20.01
N GLY A 65 11.52 1.52 21.02
CA GLY A 65 12.38 0.71 21.87
C GLY A 65 11.61 0.01 22.97
N LEU A 66 11.93 -1.27 23.19
CA LEU A 66 11.30 -2.13 24.17
C LEU A 66 12.35 -2.81 25.05
N ARG A 67 11.97 -3.04 26.30
CA ARG A 67 12.71 -3.93 27.21
C ARG A 67 11.91 -5.23 27.34
N VAL A 68 12.42 -6.30 26.76
CA VAL A 68 11.80 -7.63 26.81
C VAL A 68 12.41 -8.41 27.96
N TRP A 69 11.56 -9.04 28.77
CA TRP A 69 12.02 -9.92 29.85
C TRP A 69 12.23 -11.32 29.28
N LEU A 70 13.46 -11.80 29.38
CA LEU A 70 13.85 -13.14 28.92
C LEU A 70 13.68 -14.16 30.06
N ASN A 71 13.87 -13.72 31.30
CA ASN A 71 13.63 -14.55 32.48
C ASN A 71 13.30 -13.67 33.69
N ASP A 72 12.03 -13.68 34.08
CA ASP A 72 11.51 -12.87 35.19
C ASP A 72 12.15 -13.26 36.52
N LYS A 73 12.38 -14.56 36.76
CA LYS A 73 12.96 -15.07 38.02
C LYS A 73 14.41 -14.64 38.21
N LYS A 74 15.14 -14.40 37.12
CA LYS A 74 16.54 -13.95 37.13
C LYS A 74 16.68 -12.45 36.85
N ASN A 75 15.56 -11.70 36.74
CA ASN A 75 15.54 -10.31 36.28
C ASN A 75 16.35 -10.08 34.98
N LEU A 76 16.38 -11.09 34.09
CA LEU A 76 17.15 -11.00 32.86
C LEU A 76 16.33 -10.26 31.81
N THR A 77 16.78 -9.08 31.42
CA THR A 77 16.10 -8.24 30.42
C THR A 77 17.00 -7.96 29.22
N ARG A 78 16.39 -7.78 28.05
CA ARG A 78 17.08 -7.37 26.82
C ARG A 78 16.36 -6.19 26.20
N TYR A 79 17.12 -5.17 25.81
CA TYR A 79 16.61 -4.07 25.02
C TYR A 79 16.56 -4.46 23.53
N THR A 80 15.46 -4.13 22.85
CA THR A 80 15.26 -4.40 21.42
C THR A 80 14.35 -3.35 20.79
N CYS A 81 14.42 -3.19 19.47
CA CYS A 81 13.63 -2.22 18.73
C CYS A 81 12.56 -2.91 17.88
N LEU A 82 11.32 -2.39 17.92
CA LEU A 82 10.27 -2.79 16.99
C LEU A 82 10.34 -1.94 15.72
N CYS A 83 10.99 -2.48 14.68
CA CYS A 83 11.11 -1.77 13.42
C CYS A 83 9.81 -1.78 12.61
N PRO A 84 9.35 -0.61 12.09
CA PRO A 84 8.29 -0.60 11.10
C PRO A 84 8.74 -1.34 9.83
N PRO A 85 7.81 -1.83 8.97
CA PRO A 85 8.16 -2.63 7.78
C PRO A 85 9.11 -1.95 6.79
N SER A 86 9.29 -0.64 6.88
CA SER A 86 10.20 0.14 6.04
C SER A 86 11.66 0.17 6.52
N PHE A 87 11.96 -0.33 7.71
CA PHE A 87 13.28 -0.27 8.32
C PHE A 87 13.66 -1.61 8.98
N TYR A 88 14.95 -1.86 9.16
CA TYR A 88 15.49 -3.08 9.76
C TYR A 88 16.87 -2.84 10.40
N GLY A 89 17.37 -3.88 11.09
CA GLY A 89 18.56 -3.83 11.93
C GLY A 89 18.19 -3.67 13.40
N ASP A 90 19.15 -3.92 14.29
CA ASP A 90 18.92 -3.93 15.74
C ASP A 90 18.45 -2.58 16.31
N GLN A 91 18.72 -1.49 15.58
CA GLN A 91 18.30 -0.11 15.89
C GLN A 91 17.41 0.49 14.80
N CYS A 92 16.88 -0.33 13.89
CA CYS A 92 16.11 0.12 12.74
C CYS A 92 16.85 1.16 11.88
N GLN A 93 18.18 1.03 11.79
CA GLN A 93 19.08 1.97 11.13
C GLN A 93 19.09 1.83 9.61
N TYR A 94 18.72 0.65 9.08
CA TYR A 94 18.74 0.38 7.66
C TYR A 94 17.35 0.54 7.05
N GLN A 95 17.27 1.25 5.94
CA GLN A 95 16.03 1.41 5.21
C GLN A 95 15.82 0.25 4.24
N ASN A 96 14.61 -0.33 4.24
CA ASN A 96 14.26 -1.34 3.26
C ASN A 96 14.19 -0.75 1.85
N GLN A 97 14.74 -1.51 0.91
CA GLN A 97 14.51 -1.26 -0.50
C GLN A 97 13.04 -1.55 -0.81
N ARG A 98 12.40 -0.69 -1.60
CA ARG A 98 10.96 -0.78 -1.86
C ARG A 98 10.54 -0.08 -3.14
N VAL A 99 9.34 -0.39 -3.59
CA VAL A 99 8.62 0.35 -4.61
C VAL A 99 7.55 1.20 -3.94
N SER A 100 7.62 2.51 -4.15
CA SER A 100 6.61 3.48 -3.71
C SER A 100 5.71 3.78 -4.88
N LEU A 101 4.54 3.13 -4.91
CA LEU A 101 3.58 3.25 -6.00
C LEU A 101 2.49 4.26 -5.65
N THR A 102 2.35 5.29 -6.47
CA THR A 102 1.17 6.15 -6.51
C THR A 102 0.36 5.80 -7.75
N ILE A 103 -0.88 5.37 -7.57
CA ILE A 103 -1.72 4.90 -8.68
C ILE A 103 -3.10 5.55 -8.66
N LYS A 104 -3.57 5.91 -9.85
CA LYS A 104 -4.94 6.35 -10.08
C LYS A 104 -5.63 5.36 -11.02
N PHE A 105 -6.83 4.93 -10.65
CA PHE A 105 -7.64 4.06 -11.48
C PHE A 105 -8.64 4.85 -12.33
N GLN A 106 -8.91 4.35 -13.52
CA GLN A 106 -9.92 4.87 -14.44
C GLN A 106 -10.76 3.71 -14.96
N THR A 107 -12.07 3.91 -15.03
CA THR A 107 -13.00 2.93 -15.62
C THR A 107 -13.64 3.50 -16.87
N LEU A 108 -14.16 2.61 -17.70
CA LEU A 108 -15.10 2.96 -18.76
C LEU A 108 -16.47 3.31 -18.14
N SER A 109 -17.32 3.96 -18.94
CA SER A 109 -18.63 4.46 -18.47
C SER A 109 -19.60 3.33 -18.10
N ASP A 110 -19.44 2.15 -18.69
CA ASP A 110 -20.24 0.94 -18.44
C ASP A 110 -20.03 0.33 -17.04
N SER A 111 -18.97 0.74 -16.34
CA SER A 111 -18.50 0.10 -15.11
C SER A 111 -18.38 1.07 -13.94
N LEU A 112 -19.09 2.20 -13.99
CA LEU A 112 -19.01 3.26 -12.96
C LEU A 112 -19.49 2.80 -11.57
N SER A 113 -20.56 2.01 -11.54
CA SER A 113 -21.16 1.46 -10.31
C SER A 113 -20.64 0.07 -9.95
N THR A 114 -19.68 -0.46 -10.72
CA THR A 114 -19.10 -1.78 -10.46
C THR A 114 -18.11 -1.70 -9.32
N LEU A 115 -18.28 -2.56 -8.33
CA LEU A 115 -17.35 -2.70 -7.21
C LEU A 115 -16.22 -3.65 -7.61
N PHE A 116 -14.98 -3.16 -7.58
CA PHE A 116 -13.81 -3.94 -7.96
C PHE A 116 -13.00 -4.36 -6.73
N ALA A 117 -12.47 -5.59 -6.77
CA ALA A 117 -11.39 -6.04 -5.92
C ALA A 117 -10.10 -5.98 -6.76
N ILE A 118 -9.14 -5.16 -6.31
CA ILE A 118 -7.88 -4.92 -7.01
C ILE A 118 -6.75 -5.46 -6.15
N ILE A 119 -5.90 -6.30 -6.74
CA ILE A 119 -4.73 -6.90 -6.11
C ILE A 119 -3.50 -6.39 -6.85
N ILE A 120 -2.61 -5.70 -6.15
CA ILE A 120 -1.35 -5.17 -6.68
C ILE A 120 -0.21 -5.97 -6.08
N SER A 121 0.59 -6.62 -6.91
CA SER A 121 1.69 -7.49 -6.50
C SER A 121 3.01 -7.00 -7.09
N LEU A 122 4.05 -6.97 -6.27
CA LEU A 122 5.43 -6.88 -6.75
C LEU A 122 5.93 -8.30 -6.98
N ILE A 123 6.29 -8.60 -8.23
CA ILE A 123 6.73 -9.93 -8.62
C ILE A 123 8.12 -9.89 -9.23
N ASP A 124 8.84 -11.00 -9.09
CA ASP A 124 10.01 -11.35 -9.91
C ASP A 124 9.52 -12.14 -11.12
N ASP A 125 9.93 -11.72 -12.32
CA ASP A 125 9.52 -12.30 -13.61
C ASP A 125 10.72 -12.83 -14.42
N SER A 126 11.84 -13.13 -13.74
CA SER A 126 13.08 -13.58 -14.40
C SER A 126 13.09 -15.08 -14.75
N GLU A 127 12.74 -15.94 -13.79
CA GLU A 127 12.78 -17.40 -13.93
C GLU A 127 11.47 -18.04 -13.45
N GLN A 128 11.06 -17.69 -12.24
CA GLN A 128 9.81 -18.13 -11.63
C GLN A 128 9.05 -16.90 -11.16
N ARG A 129 7.74 -16.91 -11.38
CA ARG A 129 6.84 -15.83 -10.95
C ARG A 129 6.66 -15.86 -9.44
N ILE A 130 7.57 -15.19 -8.73
CA ILE A 130 7.57 -15.15 -7.25
C ILE A 130 6.95 -13.83 -6.80
N ILE A 131 6.00 -13.89 -5.86
CA ILE A 131 5.40 -12.71 -5.26
C ILE A 131 6.26 -12.27 -4.06
N HIS A 132 6.76 -11.02 -4.11
CA HIS A 132 7.56 -10.43 -3.04
C HIS A 132 6.67 -9.75 -1.99
N SER A 133 5.67 -9.01 -2.45
CA SER A 133 4.65 -8.37 -1.62
C SER A 133 3.40 -8.11 -2.44
N HIS A 134 2.28 -7.92 -1.76
CA HIS A 134 1.01 -7.61 -2.40
C HIS A 134 0.19 -6.68 -1.51
N GLU A 135 -0.69 -5.92 -2.15
CA GLU A 135 -1.69 -5.05 -1.53
C GLU A 135 -3.03 -5.37 -2.18
N GLN A 136 -4.10 -5.43 -1.38
CA GLN A 136 -5.45 -5.58 -1.90
C GLN A 136 -6.36 -4.47 -1.38
N PHE A 137 -7.26 -3.98 -2.23
CA PHE A 137 -8.26 -3.02 -1.82
C PHE A 137 -9.49 -3.08 -2.71
N THR A 138 -10.53 -2.39 -2.27
CA THR A 138 -11.79 -2.27 -3.00
C THR A 138 -11.87 -0.90 -3.67
N TYR A 139 -12.20 -0.88 -4.94
CA TYR A 139 -12.33 0.34 -5.73
C TYR A 139 -13.73 0.44 -6.31
N LEU A 140 -14.34 1.63 -6.20
CA LEU A 140 -15.63 1.93 -6.80
C LEU A 140 -15.53 3.26 -7.55
N SER A 141 -15.69 3.25 -8.87
CA SER A 141 -15.40 4.43 -9.70
C SER A 141 -16.23 5.65 -9.33
N ILE A 142 -17.53 5.47 -9.08
CA ILE A 142 -18.45 6.56 -8.71
C ILE A 142 -17.97 7.37 -7.49
N ARG A 143 -17.27 6.72 -6.55
CA ARG A 143 -16.73 7.33 -5.32
C ARG A 143 -15.26 7.71 -5.46
N ASP A 144 -14.47 6.83 -6.07
CA ASP A 144 -13.01 6.81 -5.96
C ASP A 144 -12.29 7.33 -7.23
N CYS A 145 -12.99 7.74 -8.29
CA CYS A 145 -12.41 8.14 -9.57
C CYS A 145 -11.41 9.33 -9.52
N LYS A 146 -11.45 10.15 -8.46
CA LYS A 146 -10.47 11.23 -8.21
C LYS A 146 -9.39 10.85 -7.21
N SER A 147 -9.54 9.72 -6.53
CA SER A 147 -8.62 9.26 -5.50
C SER A 147 -7.32 8.79 -6.13
N LYS A 148 -6.22 9.09 -5.43
CA LYS A 148 -4.89 8.55 -5.71
C LYS A 148 -4.56 7.62 -4.56
N PHE A 149 -4.13 6.41 -4.87
CA PHE A 149 -3.76 5.41 -3.89
C PHE A 149 -2.24 5.32 -3.80
N ASN A 150 -1.71 5.22 -2.58
CA ASN A 150 -0.29 5.13 -2.33
C ASN A 150 0.01 3.80 -1.63
N PHE A 151 0.90 3.01 -2.22
CA PHE A 151 1.28 1.69 -1.74
C PHE A 151 2.80 1.57 -1.62
N TYR A 152 3.26 0.83 -0.63
CA TYR A 152 4.68 0.52 -0.42
C TYR A 152 4.92 -0.97 -0.58
N LEU A 153 5.29 -1.38 -1.79
CA LEU A 153 5.59 -2.77 -2.08
C LEU A 153 7.04 -3.08 -1.69
N LEU A 154 7.22 -4.04 -0.79
CA LEU A 154 8.52 -4.44 -0.26
C LEU A 154 9.08 -5.64 -1.04
N TYR A 155 10.40 -5.69 -1.19
CA TYR A 155 11.08 -6.90 -1.65
C TYR A 155 11.17 -7.90 -0.49
N SER A 156 11.01 -9.20 -0.79
CA SER A 156 11.13 -10.29 0.18
C SER A 156 12.53 -10.39 0.81
N THR A 157 13.58 -10.10 0.03
CA THR A 157 14.97 -10.12 0.51
C THR A 157 15.50 -8.71 0.79
N ARG A 158 16.47 -8.63 1.72
CA ARG A 158 17.15 -7.40 2.13
C ARG A 158 18.66 -7.64 2.09
N PRO A 159 19.40 -7.10 1.10
CA PRO A 159 18.93 -6.31 -0.04
C PRO A 159 18.16 -7.15 -1.09
N LYS A 160 17.51 -6.46 -2.03
CA LYS A 160 16.90 -7.09 -3.20
C LYS A 160 17.98 -7.65 -4.11
N ASN A 161 17.70 -8.76 -4.77
CA ASN A 161 18.62 -9.33 -5.75
C ASN A 161 18.66 -8.44 -7.00
N GLN A 162 19.85 -7.99 -7.40
CA GLN A 162 20.06 -7.09 -8.54
C GLN A 162 19.99 -7.80 -9.90
N THR A 163 20.14 -9.12 -9.94
CA THR A 163 20.06 -9.90 -11.19
C THR A 163 18.63 -10.19 -11.63
N LYS A 164 17.66 -9.96 -10.73
CA LYS A 164 16.24 -10.29 -10.93
C LYS A 164 15.47 -9.14 -11.58
N THR A 165 14.48 -9.48 -12.39
CA THR A 165 13.62 -8.53 -13.11
C THR A 165 12.30 -8.36 -12.39
N TYR A 166 12.19 -7.28 -11.63
CA TYR A 166 10.97 -6.98 -10.89
C TYR A 166 9.96 -6.23 -11.76
N VAL A 167 8.69 -6.57 -11.61
CA VAL A 167 7.57 -5.91 -12.28
C VAL A 167 6.39 -5.77 -11.31
N ILE A 168 5.55 -4.75 -11.52
CA ILE A 168 4.28 -4.63 -10.80
C ILE A 168 3.20 -5.32 -11.63
N HIS A 169 2.54 -6.28 -11.00
CA HIS A 169 1.38 -6.98 -11.54
C HIS A 169 0.12 -6.50 -10.84
N ILE A 170 -0.93 -6.20 -11.59
CA ILE A 170 -2.22 -5.79 -11.01
C ILE A 170 -3.31 -6.70 -11.56
N ASP A 171 -3.97 -7.45 -10.69
CA ASP A 171 -5.15 -8.23 -11.02
C ASP A 171 -6.42 -7.49 -10.62
N ILE A 172 -7.42 -7.52 -11.49
CA ILE A 172 -8.69 -6.82 -11.28
C ILE A 172 -9.85 -7.81 -11.40
N TYR A 173 -10.67 -7.85 -10.36
CA TYR A 173 -11.88 -8.66 -10.30
C TYR A 173 -13.09 -7.77 -9.99
N GLU A 174 -14.25 -8.14 -10.52
CA GLU A 174 -15.51 -7.71 -9.94
C GLU A 174 -15.68 -8.35 -8.57
N LYS A 175 -15.85 -7.54 -7.52
CA LYS A 175 -15.85 -8.03 -6.15
C LYS A 175 -17.03 -8.95 -5.83
N LEU A 176 -18.20 -8.67 -6.40
CA LEU A 176 -19.44 -9.41 -6.11
C LEU A 176 -19.53 -10.73 -6.89
N SER A 177 -19.29 -10.68 -8.19
CA SER A 177 -19.37 -11.87 -9.06
C SER A 177 -18.10 -12.72 -9.03
N LEU A 178 -17.00 -12.17 -8.49
CA LEU A 178 -15.64 -12.71 -8.61
C LEU A 178 -15.24 -12.95 -10.08
N SER A 179 -15.87 -12.21 -11.00
CA SER A 179 -15.53 -12.24 -12.42
C SER A 179 -14.21 -11.52 -12.63
N TYR A 180 -13.28 -12.19 -13.29
CA TYR A 180 -11.99 -11.61 -13.64
C TYR A 180 -12.15 -10.62 -14.80
N ARG A 181 -11.59 -9.41 -14.65
CA ARG A 181 -11.67 -8.33 -15.65
C ARG A 181 -10.41 -8.20 -16.49
N GLY A 182 -9.27 -8.59 -15.94
CA GLY A 182 -7.99 -8.50 -16.62
C GLY A 182 -6.87 -8.11 -15.68
N SER A 183 -5.66 -8.08 -16.24
CA SER A 183 -4.46 -7.71 -15.50
C SER A 183 -3.59 -6.74 -16.25
N LEU A 184 -2.85 -5.96 -15.47
CA LEU A 184 -1.92 -4.94 -15.95
C LEU A 184 -0.52 -5.29 -15.48
N LEU A 185 0.46 -5.04 -16.35
CA LEU A 185 1.87 -5.28 -16.05
C LEU A 185 2.68 -4.01 -16.25
N PHE A 186 3.41 -3.57 -15.22
CA PHE A 186 4.25 -2.38 -15.28
C PHE A 186 5.70 -2.74 -14.98
N PRO A 187 6.61 -2.72 -15.98
CA PRO A 187 8.01 -3.09 -15.77
C PRO A 187 8.78 -1.99 -15.02
N MET A 188 9.74 -2.40 -14.17
CA MET A 188 10.62 -1.47 -13.47
C MET A 188 11.76 -1.00 -14.39
N LYS A 189 11.89 0.31 -14.59
CA LYS A 189 12.93 0.88 -15.47
C LYS A 189 14.30 1.05 -14.79
N PHE A 190 14.31 1.27 -13.47
CA PHE A 190 15.53 1.61 -12.73
C PHE A 190 15.72 0.66 -11.53
N PRO A 191 16.20 -0.58 -11.78
CA PRO A 191 16.33 -1.60 -10.74
C PRO A 191 17.43 -1.26 -9.73
N PHE A 192 18.39 -0.39 -10.04
CA PHE A 192 19.45 0.01 -9.11
C PHE A 192 18.97 0.91 -7.95
N LEU A 193 17.82 1.56 -8.08
CA LEU A 193 17.33 2.48 -7.04
C LEU A 193 16.91 1.70 -5.78
N PRO A 194 17.39 2.11 -4.58
CA PRO A 194 16.92 1.54 -3.32
C PRO A 194 15.43 1.78 -3.11
N VAL A 195 14.95 2.99 -3.43
CA VAL A 195 13.53 3.35 -3.42
C VAL A 195 13.12 3.74 -4.83
N HIS A 196 12.29 2.90 -5.45
CA HIS A 196 11.75 3.17 -6.79
C HIS A 196 10.38 3.84 -6.66
N ARG A 197 10.25 5.10 -7.08
CA ARG A 197 8.98 5.85 -7.01
C ARG A 197 8.28 5.81 -8.37
N LEU A 198 7.03 5.35 -8.39
CA LEU A 198 6.23 5.23 -9.60
C LEU A 198 4.90 5.93 -9.44
N ALA A 199 4.53 6.70 -10.47
CA ALA A 199 3.23 7.34 -10.58
C ALA A 199 2.55 6.81 -11.85
N LEU A 200 1.44 6.08 -11.69
CA LEU A 200 0.77 5.37 -12.78
C LEU A 200 -0.72 5.72 -12.86
N ILE A 201 -1.25 5.67 -14.08
CA ILE A 201 -2.69 5.66 -14.33
C ILE A 201 -3.03 4.27 -14.87
N ALA A 202 -3.88 3.53 -14.15
CA ALA A 202 -4.34 2.20 -14.53
C ALA A 202 -5.76 2.27 -15.06
N VAL A 203 -5.96 1.83 -16.29
CA VAL A 203 -7.28 1.73 -16.91
C VAL A 203 -7.82 0.33 -16.66
N ILE A 204 -9.00 0.24 -16.05
CA ILE A 204 -9.71 -1.02 -15.82
C ILE A 204 -10.39 -1.45 -17.13
N PRO A 205 -10.14 -2.68 -17.63
CA PRO A 205 -10.75 -3.19 -18.85
C PRO A 205 -12.29 -3.29 -18.79
N SER A 206 -12.94 -3.17 -19.96
CA SER A 206 -14.38 -3.44 -20.10
C SER A 206 -14.69 -4.91 -19.83
N LYS A 207 -15.97 -5.22 -19.63
CA LYS A 207 -16.46 -6.60 -19.65
C LYS A 207 -16.47 -7.15 -21.08
N ASP A 208 -16.69 -6.28 -22.06
CA ASP A 208 -16.84 -6.63 -23.47
C ASP A 208 -15.51 -6.72 -24.22
N ASP A 209 -14.41 -6.33 -23.56
CA ASP A 209 -13.06 -6.59 -24.04
C ASP A 209 -12.85 -8.10 -24.00
N LYS A 210 -13.22 -8.77 -25.11
CA LYS A 210 -12.92 -10.19 -25.29
C LYS A 210 -11.42 -10.35 -25.13
N ASN A 211 -10.99 -11.13 -24.14
CA ASN A 211 -9.61 -11.57 -24.08
C ASN A 211 -9.28 -12.20 -25.45
N PRO A 212 -8.31 -11.65 -26.21
CA PRO A 212 -7.92 -12.25 -27.47
C PRO A 212 -7.57 -13.71 -27.20
N SER A 213 -8.00 -14.61 -28.07
CA SER A 213 -7.67 -16.04 -27.96
C SER A 213 -6.15 -16.17 -27.96
N CYS A 214 -5.55 -16.40 -26.80
CA CYS A 214 -4.14 -16.70 -26.73
C CYS A 214 -3.95 -18.21 -26.78
N SER A 215 -3.24 -18.64 -27.82
CA SER A 215 -2.97 -20.04 -28.14
C SER A 215 -1.69 -20.51 -27.46
N ASN A 216 -1.59 -20.38 -26.13
CA ASN A 216 -0.46 -20.96 -25.40
C ASN A 216 -0.82 -22.35 -24.88
N SER A 217 -0.27 -23.40 -25.50
CA SER A 217 -0.48 -24.81 -25.14
C SER A 217 0.13 -25.21 -23.79
N GLN A 218 0.92 -24.34 -23.16
CA GLN A 218 1.59 -24.62 -21.89
C GLN A 218 0.71 -24.42 -20.65
N CYS A 219 -0.43 -23.74 -20.76
CA CYS A 219 -1.33 -23.50 -19.62
C CYS A 219 -2.28 -24.69 -19.39
N VAL A 220 -1.79 -25.81 -18.83
CA VAL A 220 -2.59 -27.05 -18.66
C VAL A 220 -3.68 -26.90 -17.59
N HIS A 221 -3.37 -26.29 -16.44
CA HIS A 221 -4.30 -26.13 -15.30
C HIS A 221 -4.83 -24.70 -15.14
N GLY A 222 -5.06 -24.02 -16.25
CA GLY A 222 -5.47 -22.63 -16.21
C GLY A 222 -5.95 -22.08 -17.54
N LYS A 223 -6.11 -20.77 -17.58
CA LYS A 223 -6.47 -20.01 -18.76
C LYS A 223 -5.32 -19.09 -19.10
N CYS A 224 -4.95 -19.06 -20.37
CA CYS A 224 -4.02 -18.06 -20.87
C CYS A 224 -4.73 -16.69 -20.90
N ILE A 225 -4.04 -15.66 -20.42
CA ILE A 225 -4.54 -14.28 -20.33
C ILE A 225 -3.51 -13.32 -20.90
N ILE A 226 -3.96 -12.28 -21.59
CA ILE A 226 -3.12 -11.20 -22.12
C ILE A 226 -3.20 -9.98 -21.18
N TYR A 227 -2.07 -9.31 -20.95
CA TYR A 227 -2.04 -8.05 -20.21
C TYR A 227 -2.66 -6.90 -21.01
N SER A 228 -3.64 -6.20 -20.42
CA SER A 228 -4.45 -5.22 -21.13
C SER A 228 -3.72 -3.92 -21.46
N ASN A 229 -2.61 -3.61 -20.80
CA ASN A 229 -1.85 -2.36 -20.99
C ASN A 229 -0.61 -2.51 -21.87
N GLN A 230 -0.34 -3.69 -22.42
CA GLN A 230 0.87 -3.97 -23.19
C GLN A 230 0.56 -4.04 -24.69
N THR A 231 1.40 -3.41 -25.51
CA THR A 231 1.26 -3.44 -26.98
C THR A 231 1.74 -4.76 -27.59
N GLN A 232 2.61 -5.49 -26.88
CA GLN A 232 3.25 -6.72 -27.36
C GLN A 232 2.45 -8.00 -27.06
N ASN A 233 1.18 -7.89 -26.62
CA ASN A 233 0.33 -9.03 -26.26
C ASN A 233 1.02 -10.03 -25.32
N ILE A 234 1.77 -9.52 -24.33
CA ILE A 234 2.44 -10.35 -23.32
C ILE A 234 1.35 -11.16 -22.58
N THR A 235 1.60 -12.46 -22.40
CA THR A 235 0.62 -13.39 -21.83
C THR A 235 1.11 -14.01 -20.52
N PHE A 236 0.18 -14.52 -19.72
CA PHE A 236 0.48 -15.35 -18.55
C PHE A 236 -0.62 -16.41 -18.33
N CYS A 237 -0.29 -17.49 -17.62
CA CYS A 237 -1.26 -18.50 -17.23
C CYS A 237 -1.93 -18.10 -15.90
N GLN A 238 -3.24 -17.89 -15.93
CA GLN A 238 -4.06 -17.77 -14.73
C GLN A 238 -4.56 -19.16 -14.32
N CYS A 239 -4.19 -19.61 -13.12
CA CYS A 239 -4.61 -20.91 -12.62
C CYS A 239 -6.13 -20.98 -12.39
N ASN A 240 -6.70 -22.16 -12.61
CA ASN A 240 -8.08 -22.44 -12.21
C ASN A 240 -8.21 -22.43 -10.68
N ARG A 241 -9.43 -22.19 -10.18
CA ARG A 241 -9.73 -22.31 -8.76
C ARG A 241 -9.51 -23.78 -8.35
N GLY A 242 -8.74 -23.99 -7.29
CA GLY A 242 -8.55 -25.29 -6.65
C GLY A 242 -9.67 -25.62 -5.68
#